data_AF-A0A2D6R7C4-F1
#
_entry.id   AF-A0A2D6R7C4-F1
#
_cell.length_a   1.000
_cell.length_b   1.000
_cell.length_c   1.000
_cell.angle_alpha   90.00
_cell.angle_beta   90.00
_cell.angle_gamma   90.00
#
_symmetry.space_group_name_H-M   'P 1'
#
loop_
_entity.id
_entity.type
_entity.pdbx_description
1 polymer ?
#
loop_
_entity_poly.entity_id
_entity_poly.type
_entity_poly.pdbx_seq_one_letter_code
_entity_poly.pdbx_strand_id
1 'polypeptide(L)' 'MGQNDIYQFLTKNKGIWFTSKQIQGKIGGSSSAISSSLKRLRKDKFVYFKAGRKGMFSYMVTDSTSSRNYP' A
#
# COMPACT_ATOMS: atom_id res chain seq x y z
N MET A 1 -6.71 -11.12 -5.46
CA MET A 1 -6.38 -9.82 -4.83
C MET A 1 -4.89 -9.78 -4.54
N GLY A 2 -4.16 -8.91 -5.23
CA GLY A 2 -2.70 -8.95 -5.26
C GLY A 2 -2.05 -7.59 -5.05
N GLN A 3 -0.76 -7.51 -5.38
CA GLN A 3 0.05 -6.29 -5.26
C GLN A 3 -0.53 -5.12 -6.07
N ASN A 4 -1.10 -5.40 -7.24
CA ASN A 4 -1.69 -4.37 -8.10
C ASN A 4 -2.94 -3.72 -7.47
N ASP A 5 -3.87 -4.50 -6.90
CA ASP A 5 -5.05 -3.97 -6.22
C ASP A 5 -4.68 -3.02 -5.08
N ILE A 6 -3.68 -3.40 -4.28
CA ILE A 6 -3.21 -2.59 -3.15
C ILE A 6 -2.60 -1.29 -3.64
N TYR A 7 -1.78 -1.36 -4.69
CA TYR A 7 -1.18 -0.16 -5.26
C TYR A 7 -2.24 0.76 -5.89
N GLN A 8 -3.20 0.21 -6.63
CA GLN A 8 -4.31 0.95 -7.22
C GLN A 8 -5.18 1.63 -6.15
N PHE A 9 -5.49 0.94 -5.05
CA PHE A 9 -6.23 1.54 -3.93
C PHE A 9 -5.48 2.73 -3.30
N LEU A 10 -4.18 2.57 -3.02
CA LEU A 10 -3.35 3.64 -2.47
C LEU A 10 -3.20 4.80 -3.47
N THR A 11 -3.12 4.49 -4.76
CA THR A 11 -3.03 5.48 -5.85
C THR A 11 -4.36 6.20 -6.10
N LYS A 12 -5.50 5.59 -5.81
CA LYS A 12 -6.81 6.28 -5.81
C LYS A 12 -6.97 7.20 -4.60
N ASN A 13 -6.27 6.92 -3.50
CA ASN A 13 -6.33 7.65 -2.24
C ASN A 13 -4.98 8.29 -1.91
N LYS A 14 -4.38 9.02 -2.87
CA LYS A 14 -3.05 9.62 -2.73
C LYS A 14 -3.01 10.60 -1.57
N GLY A 15 -1.85 10.71 -0.93
CA GLY A 15 -1.64 11.63 0.20
C GLY A 15 -2.29 11.20 1.52
N ILE A 16 -2.98 10.05 1.55
CA ILE A 16 -3.64 9.52 2.75
C ILE A 16 -2.87 8.30 3.26
N TRP A 17 -2.64 8.27 4.57
CA TRP A 17 -2.00 7.15 5.25
C TRP A 17 -3.01 6.06 5.61
N PHE A 18 -2.79 4.84 5.13
CA PHE A 18 -3.61 3.68 5.46
C PHE A 18 -2.81 2.63 6.22
N THR A 19 -3.42 2.02 7.23
CA THR A 19 -2.88 0.84 7.90
C THR A 19 -3.17 -0.43 7.09
N SER A 20 -2.36 -1.48 7.30
CA SER A 20 -2.62 -2.79 6.67
C SER A 20 -4.04 -3.31 6.93
N LYS A 21 -4.60 -3.04 8.12
CA LYS A 21 -5.98 -3.41 8.50
C LYS A 21 -7.04 -2.63 7.71
N GLN A 22 -6.82 -1.33 7.46
CA GLN A 22 -7.73 -0.53 6.64
C GLN A 22 -7.69 -0.95 5.17
N ILE A 23 -6.49 -1.22 4.64
CA ILE A 23 -6.31 -1.70 3.27
C ILE A 23 -7.03 -3.05 3.11
N GLN A 24 -6.87 -3.96 4.08
CA GLN A 24 -7.58 -5.24 4.09
C GLN A 24 -9.10 -5.07 4.13
N GLY A 25 -9.62 -4.16 4.96
CA GLY A 25 -11.06 -3.93 5.04
C GLY A 25 -11.66 -3.34 3.77
N LYS A 26 -10.87 -2.65 2.94
CA LYS A 26 -11.32 -2.01 1.69
C LYS A 26 -11.18 -2.91 0.47
N ILE A 27 -10.04 -3.58 0.35
CA ILE A 27 -9.70 -4.38 -0.83
C ILE A 27 -10.18 -5.82 -0.65
N GLY A 28 -10.28 -6.28 0.60
CA GLY A 28 -10.44 -7.70 0.90
C GLY A 28 -9.14 -8.48 0.74
N GLY A 29 -9.18 -9.75 1.12
CA GLY A 29 -8.04 -10.67 1.03
C GLY A 29 -7.40 -10.99 2.37
N SER A 30 -6.47 -11.96 2.33
CA SER A 30 -5.78 -12.46 3.53
C SER A 30 -4.73 -11.47 4.04
N SER A 31 -4.65 -11.30 5.37
CA SER A 31 -3.65 -10.45 6.02
C SER A 31 -2.22 -10.80 5.60
N SER A 32 -1.92 -12.08 5.37
CA SER A 32 -0.59 -12.54 4.92
C SER A 32 -0.29 -12.08 3.50
N ALA A 33 -1.26 -12.18 2.59
CA ALA A 33 -1.10 -11.74 1.19
C ALA A 33 -0.91 -10.22 1.10
N ILE A 34 -1.68 -9.45 1.88
CA ILE A 34 -1.54 -7.99 1.96
C ILE A 34 -0.18 -7.61 2.56
N SER A 35 0.23 -8.27 3.65
CA SER A 35 1.51 -7.98 4.29
C SER A 35 2.70 -8.26 3.37
N SER A 36 2.68 -9.38 2.65
CA SER A 36 3.71 -9.72 1.66
C SER A 36 3.76 -8.72 0.50
N SER A 37 2.60 -8.31 -0.01
CA SER A 37 2.50 -7.32 -1.08
C SER A 37 3.01 -5.95 -0.64
N LEU A 38 2.63 -5.49 0.56
CA LEU A 38 3.10 -4.24 1.15
C LEU A 38 4.61 -4.26 1.43
N LYS A 39 5.15 -5.40 1.90
CA LYS A 39 6.60 -5.58 2.03
C LYS A 39 7.33 -5.42 0.71
N ARG A 40 6.78 -6.00 -0.38
CA ARG A 40 7.37 -5.92 -1.71
C ARG A 40 7.30 -4.49 -2.26
N LEU A 41 6.13 -3.85 -2.23
CA LEU A 41 5.97 -2.43 -2.59
C LEU A 41 6.91 -1.51 -1.81
N ARG A 42 7.13 -1.79 -0.52
CA ARG A 42 8.11 -1.08 0.31
C ARG A 42 9.55 -1.32 -0.14
N LYS A 43 9.92 -2.56 -0.45
CA LYS A 43 11.25 -2.91 -0.97
C LYS A 43 11.52 -2.22 -2.30
N ASP A 44 10.53 -2.22 -3.19
CA ASP A 44 10.58 -1.58 -4.49
C ASP A 44 10.41 -0.05 -4.43
N LYS A 45 10.20 0.53 -3.23
CA LYS A 45 10.01 1.98 -2.98
C LYS A 45 8.85 2.61 -3.74
N PHE A 46 7.83 1.83 -4.11
CA PHE A 46 6.59 2.33 -4.73
C PHE A 46 5.65 3.00 -3.73
N VAL A 47 5.78 2.66 -2.45
CA VAL A 47 4.95 3.22 -1.38
C VAL A 47 5.83 3.78 -0.28
N TYR A 48 5.39 4.89 0.29
CA TYR A 48 5.92 5.42 1.54
C TYR A 48 5.35 4.60 2.69
N PHE A 49 6.17 4.36 3.70
CA PHE A 49 5.75 3.71 4.92
C PHE A 49 6.23 4.51 6.11
N LYS A 50 5.46 4.49 7.20
CA LYS A 50 5.88 5.00 8.50
C LYS A 50 5.51 4.01 9.58
N ALA A 51 6.37 3.87 10.57
CA ALA A 51 6.05 3.13 11.79
C ALA A 51 5.14 3.99 12.67
N GLY A 52 4.04 3.41 13.13
CA GLY A 52 3.13 3.98 14.12
C GLY A 52 3.37 3.39 15.52
N ARG A 53 2.46 3.68 16.45
CA ARG A 53 2.49 3.08 17.80
C ARG A 53 2.13 1.60 17.75
N LYS A 54 2.76 0.80 18.62
CA LYS A 54 2.54 -0.67 18.78
C LYS A 54 2.87 -1.51 17.53
N GLY A 55 3.94 -1.18 16.80
CA GLY A 55 4.41 -2.01 15.67
C GLY A 55 3.48 -1.99 14.44
N MET A 56 2.52 -1.08 14.38
CA MET A 56 1.68 -0.87 13.21
C MET A 56 2.43 -0.06 12.16
N PHE A 57 2.34 -0.45 10.90
CA PHE A 57 2.84 0.34 9.78
C PHE A 57 1.69 1.00 9.03
N SER A 58 1.88 2.27 8.68
CA SER A 58 1.00 2.98 7.76
C SER A 58 1.70 3.17 6.42
N TYR A 59 0.93 3.10 5.34
CA TYR A 59 1.40 3.14 3.97
C TYR A 59 0.67 4.24 3.19
N MET A 60 1.38 4.90 2.27
CA MET A 60 0.86 5.99 1.46
C MET A 60 1.56 6.02 0.09
N VAL A 61 0.87 6.51 -0.92
CA VAL A 61 1.45 6.90 -2.21
C VAL A 61 1.36 8.42 -2.35
N THR A 62 2.46 9.08 -2.72
CA THR A 62 2.47 10.51 -3.09
C THR A 62 2.30 10.65 -4.60
N ASP A 63 1.85 11.81 -5.06
CA ASP A 63 1.59 12.08 -6.49
C ASP A 63 2.86 12.11 -7.39
N SER A 64 4.02 11.72 -6.86
CA SER A 64 5.29 11.72 -7.60
C SER A 64 5.37 10.65 -8.71
N THR A 65 4.35 9.80 -8.85
CA THR A 65 4.23 8.79 -9.91
C THR A 65 2.95 8.97 -10.71
N SER A 66 2.74 10.17 -11.25
CA SER A 66 2.04 10.29 -12.53
C SER A 66 3.06 9.93 -13.63
N SER A 67 2.73 9.02 -14.54
CA SER A 67 3.62 8.48 -15.61
C SER A 67 4.68 7.43 -15.24
N ARG A 68 4.27 6.28 -14.72
CA ARG A 68 4.88 5.02 -15.17
C ARG A 68 3.78 4.09 -15.69
N ASN A 69 3.64 4.14 -17.01
CA ASN A 69 2.96 3.14 -17.82
C ASN A 69 3.48 1.77 -17.40
N TYR A 70 2.66 0.96 -16.74
CA TYR A 70 2.98 -0.45 -16.56
C TYR A 70 2.41 -1.20 -17.77
N PRO A 71 3.26 -1.92 -18.53
CA PRO A 71 2.82 -2.73 -19.67
C PRO A 71 1.92 -3.90 -19.23
#